data_AF-A0A534SNM9-F1
#
_entry.id   AF-A0A534SNM9-F1
#
_cell.length_a   1.000
_cell.length_b   1.000
_cell.length_c   1.000
_cell.angle_alpha   90.00
_cell.angle_beta   90.00
_cell.angle_gamma   90.00
#
_symmetry.space_group_name_H-M   'P 1'
#
loop_
_entity.id
_entity.type
_entity.pdbx_description
1 polymer ?
#
loop_
_entity_poly.entity_id
_entity_poly.type
_entity_poly.pdbx_seq_one_letter_code
_entity_poly.pdbx_strand_id
1 'polypeptide(L)'
;MAQAGYPNGCDVPLYYSAGRYPKDREVCQAVAAQMVKGGFRVELISQEWALFWGPEGVNGGKLPFYYNNRGSLTDADTFYDQYFRTGTTKRCNYSNPEFDKLIDEEQMIADPKKRLALLQRAGKILMEDIPFVPLYNLASIYGAAKNLAWKMRPDEKVLGWDMKIA
;
A
#
# COMPACT_ATOMS: atom_id res chain seq x y z
N MET A 1 15.49 -15.75 11.18
CA MET A 1 16.31 -14.83 12.01
C MET A 1 17.79 -15.21 12.02
N ALA A 2 18.20 -16.36 12.59
CA ALA A 2 19.62 -16.75 12.63
C ALA A 2 20.30 -16.87 11.24
N GLN A 3 19.64 -17.52 10.27
CA GLN A 3 20.13 -17.60 8.88
C GLN A 3 20.29 -16.24 8.20
N ALA A 4 19.53 -15.24 8.64
CA ALA A 4 19.59 -13.87 8.12
C ALA A 4 20.61 -12.99 8.88
N GLY A 5 21.42 -13.57 9.78
CA GLY A 5 22.42 -12.84 10.57
C GLY A 5 21.91 -12.18 11.85
N TYR A 6 20.66 -12.43 12.25
CA TYR A 6 20.04 -11.86 13.46
C TYR A 6 19.65 -12.96 14.47
N PRO A 7 20.62 -13.67 15.09
CA PRO A 7 20.32 -14.77 16.01
C PRO A 7 19.53 -14.32 17.25
N ASN A 8 19.72 -13.07 17.69
CA ASN A 8 19.03 -12.48 18.84
C ASN A 8 17.87 -11.57 18.43
N GLY A 9 17.40 -11.66 17.18
CA GLY A 9 16.38 -10.76 16.65
C GLY A 9 16.91 -9.38 16.28
N CYS A 10 16.02 -8.52 15.75
CA CYS A 10 16.31 -7.12 15.44
C CYS A 10 15.18 -6.19 15.88
N ASP A 11 15.54 -4.94 16.14
CA ASP A 11 14.61 -3.86 16.44
C ASP A 11 14.01 -3.31 15.14
N VAL A 12 12.69 -3.17 15.11
CA VAL A 12 11.94 -2.71 13.94
C VAL A 12 10.96 -1.61 14.37
N PRO A 13 11.21 -0.35 13.99
CA PRO A 13 10.20 0.69 14.13
C PRO A 13 9.14 0.53 13.03
N LEU A 14 7.91 0.21 13.41
CA LEU A 14 6.75 0.16 12.52
C LEU A 14 5.98 1.49 12.61
N TYR A 15 6.12 2.30 11.57
CA TYR A 15 5.45 3.59 11.47
C TYR A 15 4.03 3.47 10.93
N TYR A 16 3.10 4.25 11.47
CA TYR A 16 1.73 4.33 10.97
C TYR A 16 1.09 5.68 11.31
N SER A 17 -0.04 5.99 10.68
CA SER A 17 -0.82 7.19 10.98
C SER A 17 -2.11 6.81 11.72
N ALA A 18 -2.14 6.93 13.05
CA ALA A 18 -3.28 6.48 13.84
C ALA A 18 -4.55 7.31 13.56
N GLY A 19 -5.70 6.63 13.45
CA GLY A 19 -6.98 7.24 13.11
C GLY A 19 -7.14 7.58 11.63
N ARG A 20 -6.17 7.23 10.77
CA ARG A 20 -6.26 7.44 9.32
C ARG A 20 -7.12 6.37 8.66
N TYR A 21 -6.99 5.13 9.11
CA TYR A 21 -7.71 3.98 8.57
C TYR A 21 -8.48 3.27 9.68
N PRO A 22 -9.62 2.62 9.35
CA PRO A 22 -10.38 1.87 10.35
C PRO A 22 -9.50 0.85 11.08
N LYS A 23 -9.42 1.00 12.41
CA LYS A 23 -8.66 0.12 13.31
C LYS A 23 -7.17 0.00 13.01
N ASP A 24 -6.55 1.04 12.45
CA ASP A 24 -5.11 1.03 12.14
C ASP A 24 -4.23 0.71 13.36
N ARG A 25 -4.56 1.20 14.56
CA ARG A 25 -3.88 0.88 15.82
C ARG A 25 -3.92 -0.62 16.12
N GLU A 26 -5.10 -1.21 16.12
CA GLU A 26 -5.31 -2.62 16.44
C GLU A 26 -4.66 -3.54 15.41
N VAL A 27 -4.70 -3.15 14.14
CA VAL A 27 -4.03 -3.86 13.05
C VAL A 27 -2.52 -3.83 13.27
N CYS A 28 -1.93 -2.67 13.54
CA CYS A 28 -0.49 -2.56 13.79
C CYS A 28 -0.07 -3.33 15.06
N GLN A 29 -0.90 -3.35 16.11
CA GLN A 29 -0.68 -4.18 17.30
C GLN A 29 -0.69 -5.67 16.97
N ALA A 30 -1.64 -6.13 16.14
CA ALA A 30 -1.71 -7.52 15.71
C ALA A 30 -0.49 -7.91 14.85
N VAL A 31 -0.08 -7.05 13.92
CA VAL A 31 1.14 -7.23 13.11
C VAL A 31 2.37 -7.30 14.01
N ALA A 32 2.54 -6.36 14.94
CA ALA A 32 3.65 -6.37 15.89
C ALA A 32 3.67 -7.66 16.73
N ALA A 33 2.52 -8.13 17.23
CA ALA A 33 2.42 -9.37 17.98
C ALA A 33 2.82 -10.61 17.17
N GLN A 34 2.51 -10.63 15.86
CA GLN A 34 2.97 -11.70 14.96
C GLN A 34 4.47 -11.61 14.67
N MET A 35 5.00 -10.41 14.47
CA MET A 35 6.43 -10.18 14.27
C MET A 35 7.24 -10.57 15.53
N VAL A 36 6.74 -10.30 16.74
CA VAL A 36 7.41 -10.74 17.98
C VAL A 36 7.57 -12.26 18.03
N LYS A 37 6.55 -13.02 17.59
CA LYS A 37 6.66 -14.48 17.47
C LYS A 37 7.73 -14.92 16.45
N GLY A 38 7.99 -14.07 15.45
CA GLY A 38 9.06 -14.24 14.46
C GLY A 38 10.45 -13.84 14.96
N GLY A 39 10.58 -13.32 16.20
CA GLY A 39 11.85 -12.91 16.80
C GLY A 39 12.20 -11.43 16.57
N PHE A 40 11.25 -10.60 16.18
CA PHE A 40 11.45 -9.14 16.07
C PHE A 40 11.11 -8.42 17.38
N ARG A 41 11.78 -7.31 17.65
CA ARG A 41 11.39 -6.35 18.69
C ARG A 41 10.77 -5.14 18.00
N VAL A 42 9.44 -5.02 18.08
CA VAL A 42 8.71 -4.02 17.30
C VAL A 42 8.33 -2.82 18.16
N GLU A 43 8.72 -1.64 17.73
CA GLU A 43 8.24 -0.36 18.28
C GLU A 43 7.15 0.19 17.36
N LEU A 44 5.97 0.47 17.90
CA LEU A 44 4.89 1.10 17.14
C LEU A 44 5.00 2.61 17.22
N ILE A 45 5.25 3.27 16.09
CA ILE A 45 5.44 4.72 16.02
C ILE A 45 4.26 5.35 15.26
N SER A 46 3.38 6.02 15.99
CA SER A 46 2.28 6.78 15.38
C SER A 46 2.73 8.20 15.03
N GLN A 47 2.40 8.67 13.83
CA GLN A 47 2.62 10.04 13.38
C GLN A 47 1.31 10.68 12.90
N GLU A 48 1.22 12.01 12.97
CA GLU A 48 0.16 12.76 12.27
C GLU A 48 0.36 12.60 10.74
N TRP A 49 -0.73 12.59 9.97
CA TRP A 49 -0.72 12.23 8.56
C TRP A 49 0.20 13.10 7.70
N ALA A 50 0.26 14.42 7.93
CA ALA A 50 1.12 15.30 7.13
C ALA A 50 2.60 15.01 7.36
N LEU A 51 3.00 14.69 8.60
CA LEU A 51 4.36 14.26 8.92
C LEU A 51 4.65 12.88 8.34
N PHE A 52 3.74 11.92 8.55
CA PHE A 52 3.86 10.54 8.09
C PHE A 52 3.97 10.45 6.57
N TRP A 53 3.12 11.17 5.84
CA TRP A 53 3.06 11.09 4.37
C TRP A 53 4.00 12.08 3.68
N GLY A 54 4.44 13.14 4.36
CA GLY A 54 5.21 14.23 3.78
C GLY A 54 6.64 13.88 3.34
N PRO A 55 7.45 14.90 2.98
CA PRO A 55 8.83 14.73 2.54
C PRO A 55 9.77 14.23 3.63
N GLU A 56 9.40 14.35 4.91
CA GLU A 56 10.14 13.77 6.04
C GLU A 56 9.63 12.37 6.42
N GLY A 57 8.62 11.85 5.69
CA GLY A 57 8.00 10.56 5.92
C GLY A 57 8.05 9.66 4.68
N VAL A 58 6.92 9.03 4.36
CA VAL A 58 6.78 8.05 3.27
C VAL A 58 7.17 8.64 1.90
N ASN A 59 6.67 9.82 1.51
CA ASN A 59 7.03 10.39 0.19
C ASN A 59 8.51 10.80 0.10
N GLY A 60 9.16 11.02 1.24
CA GLY A 60 10.60 11.27 1.31
C GLY A 60 11.49 10.02 1.26
N GLY A 61 10.90 8.83 1.42
CA GLY A 61 11.65 7.60 1.65
C GLY A 61 12.40 7.58 2.97
N LYS A 62 11.85 8.24 4.00
CA LYS A 62 12.48 8.40 5.32
C LYS A 62 12.01 7.36 6.34
N LEU A 63 10.92 6.66 6.06
CA LEU A 63 10.38 5.62 6.94
C LEU A 63 10.78 4.24 6.40
N PRO A 64 11.62 3.48 7.14
CA PRO A 64 12.14 2.20 6.64
C PRO A 64 11.10 1.08 6.63
N PHE A 65 10.08 1.15 7.50
CA PHE A 65 9.02 0.16 7.58
C PHE A 65 7.73 0.81 8.09
N TYR A 66 6.63 0.72 7.32
CA TYR A 66 5.41 1.43 7.65
C TYR A 66 4.15 0.68 7.21
N TYR A 67 3.06 0.94 7.91
CA TYR A 67 1.71 0.53 7.54
C TYR A 67 0.99 1.66 6.83
N ASN A 68 0.46 1.39 5.65
CA ASN A 68 -0.34 2.32 4.85
C ASN A 68 -1.42 1.54 4.10
N ASN A 69 -2.50 2.23 3.72
CA ASN A 69 -3.49 1.71 2.79
C ASN A 69 -3.60 2.62 1.56
N ARG A 70 -3.72 1.99 0.39
CA ARG A 70 -3.90 2.65 -0.89
C ARG A 70 -5.32 2.41 -1.43
N GLY A 71 -6.17 3.42 -1.26
CA GLY A 71 -7.53 3.45 -1.84
C GLY A 71 -7.55 3.91 -3.31
N SER A 72 -8.75 3.87 -3.91
CA SER A 72 -9.04 4.34 -5.27
C SER A 72 -8.18 3.73 -6.39
N LEU A 73 -7.79 2.46 -6.27
CA LEU A 73 -7.05 1.75 -7.32
C LEU A 73 -8.04 1.09 -8.28
N THR A 74 -8.16 1.64 -9.50
CA THR A 74 -8.94 1.03 -10.59
C THR A 74 -8.07 0.30 -11.60
N ASP A 75 -6.76 0.51 -11.56
CA ASP A 75 -5.76 -0.13 -12.40
C ASP A 75 -4.54 -0.55 -11.56
N ALA A 76 -4.00 -1.73 -11.83
CA ALA A 76 -2.83 -2.26 -11.13
C ALA A 76 -1.56 -1.45 -11.45
N ASP A 77 -1.42 -0.96 -12.68
CA ASP A 77 -0.28 -0.15 -13.11
C ASP A 77 -0.07 1.06 -12.20
N THR A 78 -1.16 1.76 -11.85
CA THR A 78 -1.06 2.94 -10.96
C THR A 78 -0.42 2.61 -9.61
N PHE A 79 -0.64 1.41 -9.07
CA PHE A 79 0.01 0.98 -7.84
C PHE A 79 1.47 0.56 -8.10
N TYR A 80 1.69 -0.22 -9.15
CA TYR A 80 3.00 -0.76 -9.54
C TYR A 80 4.01 0.34 -9.89
N ASP A 81 3.63 1.24 -10.79
CA ASP A 81 4.45 2.37 -11.23
C ASP A 81 4.79 3.30 -10.04
N GLN A 82 3.80 3.67 -9.23
CA GLN A 82 4.03 4.63 -8.15
C GLN A 82 4.91 4.10 -7.01
N TYR A 83 4.79 2.82 -6.65
CA TYR A 83 5.47 2.29 -5.46
C TYR A 83 6.77 1.55 -5.80
N PHE A 84 6.84 0.91 -6.96
CA PHE A 84 7.87 -0.09 -7.23
C PHE A 84 8.69 0.18 -8.50
N ARG A 85 8.22 1.01 -9.44
CA ARG A 85 9.07 1.39 -10.57
C ARG A 85 10.23 2.24 -10.08
N THR A 86 11.43 1.88 -10.51
CA THR A 86 12.68 2.52 -10.06
C THR A 86 12.63 4.02 -10.32
N GLY A 87 12.83 4.81 -9.26
CA GLY A 87 12.95 6.26 -9.36
C GLY A 87 11.63 7.04 -9.48
N THR A 88 10.48 6.39 -9.63
CA THR A 88 9.18 7.08 -9.71
C THR A 88 8.81 7.76 -8.39
N THR A 89 8.96 7.05 -7.26
CA THR A 89 8.84 7.65 -5.93
C THR A 89 9.87 7.04 -4.98
N LYS A 90 10.04 7.69 -3.81
CA LYS A 90 10.92 7.20 -2.74
C LYS A 90 10.20 6.33 -1.71
N ARG A 91 8.91 6.00 -1.94
CA ARG A 91 8.03 5.40 -0.93
C ARG A 91 8.50 4.05 -0.43
N CYS A 92 8.98 3.19 -1.33
CA CYS A 92 9.55 1.88 -0.98
C CYS A 92 11.04 1.80 -1.27
N ASN A 93 11.58 2.70 -2.12
CA ASN A 93 12.96 2.68 -2.58
C ASN A 93 13.38 1.32 -3.18
N TYR A 94 12.42 0.59 -3.76
CA TYR A 94 12.62 -0.68 -4.44
C TYR A 94 13.13 -0.43 -5.88
N SER A 95 13.93 -1.35 -6.39
CA SER A 95 14.46 -1.30 -7.75
C SER A 95 14.67 -2.71 -8.28
N ASN A 96 14.06 -3.00 -9.42
CA ASN A 96 14.25 -4.24 -10.15
C ASN A 96 14.13 -3.98 -11.66
N PRO A 97 15.21 -4.11 -12.45
CA PRO A 97 15.19 -3.83 -13.88
C PRO A 97 14.23 -4.71 -14.70
N GLU A 98 13.97 -5.95 -14.27
CA GLU A 98 12.98 -6.81 -14.94
C GLU A 98 11.56 -6.31 -14.69
N PHE A 99 11.27 -5.91 -13.44
CA PHE A 99 10.00 -5.27 -13.11
C PHE A 99 9.78 -3.99 -13.92
N ASP A 100 10.76 -3.09 -13.96
CA ASP A 100 10.68 -1.83 -14.71
C ASP A 100 10.36 -2.07 -16.18
N LYS A 101 11.04 -3.05 -16.80
CA LYS A 101 10.79 -3.44 -18.20
C LYS A 101 9.35 -3.92 -18.42
N LEU A 102 8.79 -4.70 -17.50
CA LEU A 102 7.41 -5.18 -17.62
C LEU A 102 6.40 -4.04 -17.52
N ILE A 103 6.66 -3.04 -16.68
CA ILE A 103 5.84 -1.83 -16.56
C ILE A 103 5.94 -0.99 -17.84
N ASP A 104 7.14 -0.80 -18.39
CA ASP A 104 7.32 -0.10 -19.67
C ASP A 104 6.55 -0.79 -20.83
N GLU A 105 6.65 -2.12 -20.91
CA GLU A 105 5.99 -2.90 -21.95
C GLU A 105 4.46 -2.85 -21.82
N GLU A 106 3.91 -3.04 -20.62
CA GLU A 106 2.46 -3.12 -20.44
C GLU A 106 1.76 -1.77 -20.73
N GLN A 107 2.41 -0.65 -20.40
CA GLN A 107 1.91 0.70 -20.69
C GLN A 107 1.78 0.98 -22.20
N MET A 108 2.50 0.23 -23.05
CA MET A 108 2.45 0.35 -24.51
C MET A 108 1.49 -0.64 -25.17
N ILE A 109 0.86 -1.55 -24.42
CA ILE A 109 0.00 -2.62 -24.95
C ILE A 109 -1.48 -2.24 -24.85
N ALA A 110 -2.13 -2.11 -26.00
CA ALA A 110 -3.57 -1.85 -26.08
C ALA A 110 -4.45 -3.10 -25.85
N ASP A 111 -3.93 -4.31 -26.14
CA ASP A 111 -4.68 -5.56 -25.96
C ASP A 111 -4.80 -5.92 -24.46
N PRO A 112 -6.02 -5.98 -23.89
CA PRO A 112 -6.18 -6.19 -22.45
C PRO A 112 -5.66 -7.53 -21.95
N LYS A 113 -5.71 -8.59 -22.77
CA LYS A 113 -5.25 -9.93 -22.34
C LYS A 113 -3.73 -9.99 -22.28
N LYS A 114 -3.05 -9.41 -23.27
CA LYS A 114 -1.58 -9.29 -23.28
C LYS A 114 -1.10 -8.39 -22.13
N ARG A 115 -1.75 -7.25 -21.92
CA ARG A 115 -1.45 -6.35 -20.80
C ARG A 115 -1.59 -7.04 -19.45
N LEU A 116 -2.69 -7.78 -19.25
CA LEU A 116 -2.92 -8.54 -18.02
C LEU A 116 -1.80 -9.56 -17.75
N ALA A 117 -1.32 -10.27 -18.77
CA ALA A 117 -0.25 -11.24 -18.61
C ALA A 117 1.07 -10.59 -18.14
N LEU A 118 1.38 -9.39 -18.64
CA LEU A 118 2.56 -8.62 -18.22
C LEU A 118 2.42 -8.15 -16.75
N LEU A 119 1.26 -7.60 -16.39
CA LEU A 119 0.96 -7.19 -15.01
C LEU A 119 1.00 -8.36 -14.02
N GLN A 120 0.56 -9.56 -14.44
CA GLN A 120 0.67 -10.77 -13.61
C GLN A 120 2.13 -11.18 -13.38
N ARG A 121 2.99 -11.07 -14.41
CA ARG A 121 4.43 -11.33 -14.25
C ARG A 121 5.08 -10.31 -13.33
N ALA A 122 4.76 -9.02 -13.49
CA ALA A 122 5.25 -7.96 -12.61
C ALA A 122 4.83 -8.21 -11.15
N GLY A 123 3.55 -8.56 -10.93
CA GLY A 123 3.05 -8.92 -9.60
C GLY A 123 3.75 -10.13 -9.00
N LYS A 124 4.12 -11.14 -9.80
CA LYS A 124 4.88 -12.29 -9.33
C LYS A 124 6.26 -11.88 -8.82
N ILE A 125 6.98 -11.02 -9.54
CA ILE A 125 8.28 -10.47 -9.08
C ILE A 125 8.12 -9.80 -7.72
N LEU A 126 7.08 -8.96 -7.54
CA LEU A 126 6.85 -8.30 -6.25
C LEU A 126 6.55 -9.31 -5.12
N MET A 127 5.91 -10.44 -5.40
CA MET A 127 5.65 -11.47 -4.38
C MET A 127 6.88 -12.33 -4.07
N GLU A 128 7.84 -12.40 -4.98
CA GLU A 128 9.12 -13.09 -4.77
C GLU A 128 10.13 -12.18 -4.03
N ASP A 129 10.19 -10.90 -4.40
CA ASP A 129 11.10 -9.91 -3.78
C ASP A 129 10.58 -9.36 -2.45
N ILE A 130 9.26 -9.42 -2.22
CA ILE A 130 8.56 -8.96 -1.00
C ILE A 130 8.94 -7.51 -0.62
N PRO A 131 8.83 -6.51 -1.53
CA PRO A 131 9.05 -5.11 -1.17
C PRO A 131 7.89 -4.53 -0.34
N PHE A 132 6.79 -5.27 -0.23
CA PHE A 132 5.66 -4.99 0.66
C PHE A 132 4.99 -6.30 1.09
N VAL A 133 4.19 -6.25 2.15
CA VAL A 133 3.39 -7.38 2.63
C VAL A 133 1.90 -7.04 2.48
N PRO A 134 1.17 -7.68 1.54
CA PRO A 134 -0.28 -7.53 1.45
C PRO A 134 -0.95 -8.00 2.74
N LEU A 135 -1.84 -7.18 3.31
CA LEU A 135 -2.56 -7.53 4.55
C LEU A 135 -4.02 -7.92 4.29
N TYR A 136 -4.83 -6.96 3.82
CA TYR A 136 -6.25 -7.16 3.56
C TYR A 136 -6.82 -6.01 2.71
N ASN A 137 -7.98 -6.22 2.11
CA ASN A 137 -8.77 -5.17 1.48
C ASN A 137 -9.75 -4.57 2.50
N LEU A 138 -9.76 -3.25 2.62
CA LEU A 138 -10.73 -2.55 3.47
C LEU A 138 -12.11 -2.53 2.81
N ALA A 139 -13.15 -2.78 3.60
CA ALA A 139 -14.51 -2.56 3.15
C ALA A 139 -14.80 -1.05 3.14
N SER A 140 -15.23 -0.55 1.99
CA SER A 140 -15.72 0.82 1.84
C SER A 140 -17.16 0.91 2.39
N ILE A 141 -17.36 1.64 3.48
CA ILE A 141 -18.65 1.79 4.17
C ILE A 141 -19.09 3.25 4.10
N TYR A 142 -20.31 3.48 3.62
CA TYR A 142 -20.89 4.83 3.46
C TYR A 142 -22.19 4.96 4.26
N GLY A 143 -22.32 6.06 5.00
CA GLY A 143 -23.59 6.51 5.55
C GLY A 143 -24.23 7.53 4.60
N ALA A 144 -25.46 7.27 4.16
CA ALA A 144 -26.22 8.18 3.30
C ALA A 144 -27.59 8.49 3.92
N ALA A 145 -28.07 9.73 3.77
CA ALA A 145 -29.42 10.10 4.17
C ALA A 145 -30.47 9.34 3.34
N LYS A 146 -31.63 9.04 3.93
CA LYS A 146 -32.68 8.25 3.26
C LYS A 146 -33.20 8.88 1.97
N ASN A 147 -33.20 10.21 1.89
CA ASN A 147 -33.64 10.98 0.72
C ASN A 147 -32.49 11.31 -0.24
N LEU A 148 -31.29 10.75 -0.06
CA LEU A 148 -30.18 10.93 -0.97
C LEU A 148 -30.17 9.81 -2.01
N ALA A 149 -30.48 10.15 -3.26
CA ALA A 149 -30.24 9.28 -4.40
C ALA A 149 -28.76 9.37 -4.80
N TRP A 150 -27.97 8.41 -4.31
CA TRP A 150 -26.54 8.27 -4.61
C TRP A 150 -26.14 6.79 -4.56
N LYS A 151 -25.15 6.40 -5.37
CA LYS A 151 -24.56 5.05 -5.36
C LYS A 151 -23.06 5.15 -5.19
N MET A 152 -22.51 4.24 -4.38
CA MET A 152 -21.07 4.12 -4.21
C MET A 152 -20.38 3.83 -5.55
N ARG A 153 -19.18 4.40 -5.72
CA ARG A 153 -18.35 4.20 -6.89
C ARG A 153 -17.22 3.20 -6.57
N PRO A 154 -16.79 2.38 -7.55
CA PRO A 154 -15.66 1.47 -7.37
C PRO A 154 -14.32 2.20 -7.16
N ASP A 155 -14.22 3.47 -7.56
CA ASP A 155 -13.03 4.32 -7.34
C ASP A 155 -13.03 5.06 -5.98
N GLU A 156 -14.00 4.75 -5.11
CA GLU A 156 -14.19 5.34 -3.76
C GLU A 156 -14.42 6.87 -3.74
N LYS A 157 -14.58 7.50 -4.90
CA LYS A 157 -14.82 8.95 -4.96
C LYS A 157 -16.26 9.27 -4.56
N VAL A 158 -16.41 10.33 -3.78
CA VAL A 158 -17.71 10.90 -3.42
C VAL A 158 -17.89 12.19 -4.21
N LEU A 159 -18.56 12.08 -5.36
CA LEU A 159 -18.74 13.19 -6.28
C LEU A 159 -20.11 13.84 -6.07
N GLY A 160 -20.13 15.12 -5.70
CA GLY A 160 -21.38 15.82 -5.38
C GLY A 160 -22.37 15.92 -6.54
N TRP A 161 -21.89 15.94 -7.78
CA TRP A 161 -22.75 15.95 -8.98
C TRP A 161 -23.44 14.61 -9.26
N ASP A 162 -22.97 13.50 -8.66
CA ASP A 162 -23.64 12.20 -8.72
C ASP A 162 -24.82 12.11 -7.73
N MET A 163 -25.01 13.13 -6.86
CA MET A 163 -26.00 13.14 -5.80
C MET A 163 -27.25 13.91 -6.21
N LYS A 164 -28.42 13.35 -5.88
CA LYS A 164 -29.72 14.02 -6.03
C LYS A 164 -30.53 13.86 -4.75
N ILE A 165 -31.32 14.88 -4.41
CA ILE A 165 -32.35 14.73 -3.38
C ILE A 165 -33.57 14.12 -4.05
N ALA A 166 -34.03 12.99 -3.52
CA ALA A 166 -35.26 12.32 -3.90
C ALA A 166 -36.44 12.83 -3.07
#